data_AF-A0A6L3F2K9-F1
#
_entry.id   AF-A0A6L3F2K9-F1
#
_cell.length_a   1.000
_cell.length_b   1.000
_cell.length_c   1.000
_cell.angle_alpha   90.00
_cell.angle_beta   90.00
_cell.angle_gamma   90.00
#
_symmetry.space_group_name_H-M   'P 1'
#
loop_
_entity.id
_entity.type
_entity.pdbx_description
1 polymer ?
#
loop_
_entity_poly.entity_id
_entity_poly.type
_entity_poly.pdbx_seq_one_letter_code
_entity_poly.pdbx_strand_id
1 'polypeptide(L)'
;MHGVQEAMHARLRVSHLLSSAEIRPFSLPPTAIFLVHHLTDPLPGQMAANEAVRVRSQWETAVRQQLTQQLSQAARPEKGWLPSNAAAVLFSDEAEMLACLTLALHRGDARERWWWRRLLKQLHTASAFELWQKRPFHLPAIFHYLTHWQETETTLALFSSTETASMLAALVKTNDIPHFPVTWEQTAASSFELKQEAPILTA
;
A
#
# COMPACT_ATOMS: atom_id res chain seq x y z
N MET A 1 3.59 -11.32 35.44
CA MET A 1 4.22 -10.00 35.19
C MET A 1 5.61 -10.11 34.56
N HIS A 2 6.44 -11.11 34.90
CA HIS A 2 7.78 -11.31 34.32
C HIS A 2 7.83 -11.43 32.78
N GLY A 3 6.96 -12.23 32.16
CA GLY A 3 6.99 -12.45 30.70
C GLY A 3 6.68 -11.20 29.84
N VAL A 4 5.98 -10.20 30.38
CA VAL A 4 5.70 -8.94 29.66
C VAL A 4 6.94 -8.05 29.60
N GLN A 5 7.74 -8.03 30.67
CA GLN A 5 8.99 -7.28 30.70
C GLN A 5 10.04 -7.93 29.78
N GLU A 6 10.16 -9.25 29.79
CA GLU A 6 11.06 -9.97 28.87
C GLU A 6 10.70 -9.72 27.40
N ALA A 7 9.41 -9.77 27.06
CA ALA A 7 8.95 -9.44 25.71
C ALA A 7 9.25 -7.99 25.31
N MET A 8 9.11 -7.04 26.24
CA MET A 8 9.47 -5.63 26.01
C MET A 8 10.97 -5.47 25.78
N HIS A 9 11.81 -6.09 26.61
CA HIS A 9 13.27 -6.05 26.48
C HIS A 9 13.75 -6.70 25.18
N ALA A 10 13.16 -7.84 24.79
CA ALA A 10 13.42 -8.47 23.51
C ALA A 10 13.04 -7.54 22.35
N ARG A 11 11.87 -6.89 22.42
CA ARG A 11 11.42 -5.94 21.39
C ARG A 11 12.38 -4.76 21.23
N LEU A 12 12.80 -4.15 22.33
CA LEU A 12 13.73 -3.00 22.29
C LEU A 12 15.10 -3.40 21.72
N ARG A 13 15.62 -4.58 22.07
CA ARG A 13 16.88 -5.10 21.50
C ARG A 13 16.77 -5.33 20.00
N VAL A 14 15.70 -5.99 19.55
CA VAL A 14 15.44 -6.21 18.11
C VAL A 14 15.31 -4.88 17.39
N SER A 15 14.54 -3.92 17.92
CA SER A 15 14.41 -2.58 17.32
C SER A 15 15.76 -1.88 17.15
N HIS A 16 16.64 -1.95 18.15
CA HIS A 16 17.97 -1.34 18.10
C HIS A 16 18.91 -2.03 17.10
N LEU A 17 18.83 -3.36 16.98
CA LEU A 17 19.57 -4.11 15.96
C LEU A 17 19.08 -3.73 14.56
N LEU A 18 17.76 -3.75 14.33
CA LEU A 18 17.16 -3.39 13.05
C LEU A 18 17.46 -1.94 12.65
N SER A 19 17.49 -1.00 13.61
CA SER A 19 17.75 0.41 13.31
C SER A 19 19.17 0.70 12.87
N SER A 20 20.12 -0.19 13.19
CA SER A 20 21.54 0.01 12.91
C SER A 20 22.10 -0.96 11.86
N ALA A 21 21.38 -2.02 11.52
CA ALA A 21 21.81 -3.07 10.60
C ALA A 21 21.51 -2.74 9.13
N GLU A 22 22.41 -3.15 8.23
CA GLU A 22 22.21 -3.02 6.79
C GLU A 22 21.51 -4.28 6.22
N ILE A 23 20.19 -4.33 6.33
CA ILE A 23 19.39 -5.54 6.05
C ILE A 23 18.67 -5.48 4.69
N ARG A 24 19.08 -4.60 3.78
CA ARG A 24 18.47 -4.56 2.44
C ARG A 24 18.85 -5.84 1.67
N PRO A 25 17.89 -6.64 1.18
CA PRO A 25 18.21 -7.76 0.31
C PRO A 25 18.85 -7.23 -0.98
N PHE A 26 19.78 -8.01 -1.54
CA PHE A 26 20.34 -7.69 -2.84
C PHE A 26 19.20 -7.70 -3.87
N SER A 27 19.24 -6.75 -4.82
CA SER A 27 18.28 -6.61 -5.95
C SER A 27 16.88 -6.03 -5.66
N LEU A 28 16.60 -5.45 -4.49
CA LEU A 28 15.33 -4.73 -4.29
C LEU A 28 15.39 -3.33 -4.94
N PRO A 29 14.47 -2.97 -5.86
CA PRO A 29 14.42 -1.62 -6.42
C PRO A 29 14.23 -0.56 -5.32
N PRO A 30 14.78 0.66 -5.47
CA PRO A 30 14.72 1.69 -4.43
C PRO A 30 13.30 2.09 -4.01
N THR A 31 12.34 1.99 -4.93
CA THR A 31 10.93 2.36 -4.72
C THR A 31 10.08 1.20 -4.25
N ALA A 32 10.56 -0.04 -4.35
CA ALA A 32 9.75 -1.21 -4.11
C ALA A 32 9.38 -1.36 -2.64
N ILE A 33 8.12 -1.75 -2.40
CA ILE A 33 7.62 -2.05 -1.06
C ILE A 33 7.58 -3.56 -0.90
N PHE A 34 8.44 -4.07 0.00
CA PHE A 34 8.52 -5.49 0.32
C PHE A 34 7.98 -5.75 1.72
N LEU A 35 6.86 -6.48 1.80
CA LEU A 35 6.21 -6.85 3.05
C LEU A 35 6.45 -8.33 3.33
N VAL A 36 6.96 -8.63 4.53
CA VAL A 36 7.20 -9.99 5.01
C VAL A 36 6.29 -10.28 6.19
N HIS A 37 5.56 -11.39 6.16
CA HIS A 37 4.63 -11.73 7.25
C HIS A 37 5.36 -12.09 8.54
N HIS A 38 6.37 -12.95 8.40
CA HIS A 38 7.19 -13.47 9.47
C HIS A 38 8.63 -13.64 9.00
N LEU A 39 9.55 -13.22 9.86
CA LEU A 39 10.98 -13.42 9.72
C LEU A 39 11.44 -14.13 10.99
N THR A 40 11.82 -15.40 10.84
CA THR A 40 12.40 -16.18 11.95
C THR A 40 13.80 -15.63 12.25
N ASP A 41 14.20 -15.61 13.52
CA ASP A 41 15.60 -15.31 13.87
C ASP A 41 16.51 -16.40 13.27
N PRO A 42 17.39 -16.06 12.30
CA PRO A 42 18.18 -17.07 11.62
C PRO A 42 19.33 -17.61 12.48
N LEU A 43 19.68 -16.91 13.58
CA LEU A 43 20.72 -17.33 14.52
C LEU A 43 20.19 -17.20 15.97
N PRO A 44 19.30 -18.11 16.41
CA PRO A 44 18.67 -18.03 17.72
C PRO A 44 19.69 -17.98 18.85
N GLY A 45 19.48 -17.08 19.79
CA GLY A 45 20.34 -16.90 20.97
C GLY A 45 21.59 -16.04 20.75
N GLN A 46 21.96 -15.76 19.51
CA GLN A 46 23.13 -14.92 19.21
C GLN A 46 22.83 -13.42 19.36
N MET A 47 21.56 -13.01 19.28
CA MET A 47 21.14 -11.63 19.58
C MET A 47 21.27 -11.26 21.08
N ALA A 48 21.43 -12.25 21.97
CA ALA A 48 21.56 -12.05 23.42
C ALA A 48 23.02 -11.95 23.88
N ALA A 49 23.97 -12.37 23.04
CA ALA A 49 25.39 -12.28 23.35
C ALA A 49 25.86 -10.84 23.16
N ASN A 50 26.43 -10.25 24.22
CA ASN A 50 27.00 -8.90 24.23
C ASN A 50 28.32 -8.81 23.42
N GLU A 51 28.56 -9.76 22.50
CA GLU A 51 29.84 -9.98 21.83
C GLU A 51 29.88 -9.37 20.42
N ALA A 52 30.63 -8.26 20.37
CA ALA A 52 31.55 -7.79 19.33
C ALA A 52 31.24 -8.15 17.87
N VAL A 53 30.68 -7.19 17.12
CA VAL A 53 30.75 -6.94 15.65
C VAL A 53 30.59 -8.14 14.70
N ARG A 54 31.38 -9.21 14.82
CA ARG A 54 31.29 -10.45 14.03
C ARG A 54 29.95 -11.16 14.18
N VAL A 55 29.46 -11.36 15.41
CA VAL A 55 28.14 -12.00 15.65
C VAL A 55 27.04 -11.21 14.94
N ARG A 56 27.11 -9.89 15.01
CA ARG A 56 26.22 -8.98 14.30
C ARG A 56 26.34 -9.11 12.78
N SER A 57 27.54 -9.16 12.22
CA SER A 57 27.75 -9.32 10.77
C SER A 57 27.24 -10.66 10.22
N GLN A 58 27.36 -11.75 10.99
CA GLN A 58 26.86 -13.07 10.63
C GLN A 58 25.33 -13.10 10.67
N TRP A 59 24.73 -12.51 11.72
CA TRP A 59 23.30 -12.35 11.82
C TRP A 59 22.75 -11.49 10.67
N GLU A 60 23.34 -10.33 10.39
CA GLU A 60 22.94 -9.47 9.28
C GLU A 60 22.99 -10.20 7.94
N THR A 61 24.04 -10.98 7.70
CA THR A 61 24.19 -11.81 6.49
C THR A 61 23.08 -12.87 6.40
N ALA A 62 22.81 -13.58 7.49
CA ALA A 62 21.79 -14.62 7.54
C ALA A 62 20.37 -14.06 7.34
N VAL A 63 20.07 -12.91 7.95
CA VAL A 63 18.81 -12.19 7.74
C VAL A 63 18.68 -11.75 6.29
N ARG A 64 19.74 -11.18 5.70
CA ARG A 64 19.74 -10.75 4.30
C ARG A 64 19.50 -11.93 3.34
N GLN A 65 20.11 -13.09 3.61
CA GLN A 65 19.87 -14.31 2.83
C GLN A 65 18.42 -14.76 2.92
N GLN A 66 17.83 -14.78 4.11
CA GLN A 66 16.43 -15.15 4.31
C GLN A 66 15.47 -14.17 3.60
N LEU A 67 15.72 -12.87 3.70
CA LEU A 67 14.94 -11.87 2.96
C LEU A 67 15.09 -12.02 1.45
N THR A 68 16.30 -12.33 0.96
CA THR A 68 16.53 -12.58 -0.47
C THR A 68 15.75 -13.82 -0.96
N GLN A 69 15.73 -14.88 -0.15
CA GLN A 69 14.92 -16.07 -0.44
C GLN A 69 13.44 -15.75 -0.47
N GLN A 70 12.92 -15.01 0.52
CA GLN A 70 11.52 -14.59 0.55
C GLN A 70 11.18 -13.63 -0.59
N LEU A 71 12.10 -12.76 -0.99
CA LEU A 71 11.92 -11.85 -2.13
C LEU A 71 11.72 -12.62 -3.44
N SER A 72 12.49 -13.69 -3.65
CA SER A 72 12.37 -14.54 -4.85
C SER A 72 11.03 -15.26 -4.96
N GLN A 73 10.35 -15.46 -3.83
CA GLN A 73 9.05 -16.15 -3.72
C GLN A 73 7.90 -15.18 -3.42
N ALA A 74 8.18 -13.87 -3.38
CA ALA A 74 7.20 -12.87 -2.99
C ALA A 74 6.07 -12.82 -4.02
N ALA A 75 4.84 -12.84 -3.52
CA ALA A 75 3.68 -12.64 -4.37
C ALA A 75 3.70 -11.21 -4.91
N ARG A 76 3.46 -11.07 -6.21
CA ARG A 76 3.32 -9.78 -6.89
C ARG A 76 1.87 -9.57 -7.29
N PRO A 77 1.37 -8.32 -7.30
CA PRO A 77 0.05 -8.04 -7.80
C PRO A 77 -0.11 -8.49 -9.25
N GLU A 78 -1.16 -9.24 -9.52
CA GLU A 78 -1.60 -9.54 -10.88
C GLU A 78 -2.98 -8.91 -11.04
N LYS A 79 -3.06 -7.80 -11.80
CA LYS A 79 -4.27 -6.97 -11.92
C LYS A 79 -4.85 -6.53 -10.57
N GLY A 80 -3.99 -6.11 -9.66
CA GLY A 80 -4.38 -5.69 -8.31
C GLY A 80 -4.82 -6.83 -7.39
N TRP A 81 -4.69 -8.09 -7.81
CA TRP A 81 -4.94 -9.26 -6.99
C TRP A 81 -3.65 -9.86 -6.45
N LEU A 82 -3.74 -10.38 -5.22
CA LEU A 82 -2.68 -11.13 -4.58
C LEU A 82 -3.24 -12.47 -4.08
N PRO A 83 -2.44 -13.55 -4.04
CA PRO A 83 -2.84 -14.81 -3.43
C PRO A 83 -3.00 -14.66 -1.91
N SER A 84 -4.05 -15.24 -1.33
CA SER A 84 -4.41 -15.08 0.08
C SER A 84 -3.40 -15.69 1.06
N ASN A 85 -2.62 -16.68 0.62
CA ASN A 85 -1.62 -17.40 1.39
C ASN A 85 -0.18 -16.86 1.22
N ALA A 86 -0.01 -15.65 0.66
CA ALA A 86 1.31 -15.06 0.46
C ALA A 86 2.07 -14.87 1.78
N ALA A 87 3.24 -15.50 1.91
CA ALA A 87 4.15 -15.30 3.04
C ALA A 87 4.92 -13.97 2.96
N ALA A 88 5.12 -13.48 1.73
CA ALA A 88 5.69 -12.18 1.45
C ALA A 88 5.02 -11.58 0.21
N VAL A 89 4.94 -10.25 0.16
CA VAL A 89 4.31 -9.48 -0.91
C VAL A 89 5.27 -8.41 -1.38
N LEU A 90 5.41 -8.26 -2.69
CA LEU A 90 6.27 -7.26 -3.31
C LEU A 90 5.45 -6.37 -4.24
N PHE A 91 5.49 -5.06 -3.96
CA PHE A 91 5.00 -4.01 -4.84
C PHE A 91 6.19 -3.29 -5.49
N SER A 92 6.00 -2.88 -6.74
CA SER A 92 6.98 -2.14 -7.54
C SER A 92 7.24 -0.74 -6.97
N ASP A 93 6.20 -0.13 -6.41
CA ASP A 93 6.25 1.17 -5.76
C ASP A 93 5.07 1.38 -4.78
N GLU A 94 5.06 2.54 -4.10
CA GLU A 94 3.96 2.91 -3.21
C GLU A 94 2.63 3.09 -3.93
N ALA A 95 2.62 3.57 -5.19
CA ALA A 95 1.38 3.76 -5.93
C ALA A 95 0.70 2.43 -6.30
N GLU A 96 1.47 1.40 -6.67
CA GLU A 96 0.94 0.04 -6.91
C GLU A 96 0.32 -0.53 -5.64
N MET A 97 0.99 -0.36 -4.50
CA MET A 97 0.48 -0.77 -3.20
C MET A 97 -0.83 -0.05 -2.86
N LEU A 98 -0.91 1.26 -3.08
CA LEU A 98 -2.10 2.06 -2.82
C LEU A 98 -3.25 1.67 -3.76
N ALA A 99 -2.98 1.41 -5.04
CA ALA A 99 -3.97 0.93 -6.01
C ALA A 99 -4.53 -0.44 -5.58
N CYS A 100 -3.67 -1.39 -5.20
CA CYS A 100 -4.09 -2.69 -4.70
C CYS A 100 -4.91 -2.58 -3.40
N LEU A 101 -4.50 -1.69 -2.47
CA LEU A 101 -5.22 -1.47 -1.22
C LEU A 101 -6.60 -0.86 -1.48
N THR A 102 -6.72 0.08 -2.41
CA THR A 102 -8.03 0.62 -2.84
C THR A 102 -8.94 -0.49 -3.33
N LEU A 103 -8.48 -1.33 -4.25
CA LEU A 103 -9.27 -2.46 -4.75
C LEU A 103 -9.64 -3.44 -3.64
N ALA A 104 -8.73 -3.71 -2.70
CA ALA A 104 -8.99 -4.59 -1.56
C ALA A 104 -10.02 -4.01 -0.57
N LEU A 105 -9.99 -2.69 -0.34
CA LEU A 105 -10.99 -1.99 0.46
C LEU A 105 -12.37 -2.07 -0.21
N HIS A 106 -12.41 -1.91 -1.54
CA HIS A 106 -13.63 -2.00 -2.33
C HIS A 106 -14.23 -3.41 -2.34
N ARG A 107 -13.38 -4.43 -2.44
CA ARG A 107 -13.77 -5.84 -2.40
C ARG A 107 -14.10 -6.34 -0.99
N GLY A 108 -13.79 -5.55 0.05
CA GLY A 108 -14.01 -5.90 1.46
C GLY A 108 -12.97 -6.87 2.05
N ASP A 109 -11.98 -7.31 1.27
CA ASP A 109 -10.99 -8.32 1.69
C ASP A 109 -9.74 -7.70 2.38
N ALA A 110 -9.65 -6.37 2.44
CA ALA A 110 -8.59 -5.64 3.13
C ALA A 110 -8.47 -6.01 4.62
N ARG A 111 -9.58 -6.36 5.27
CA ARG A 111 -9.58 -6.75 6.69
C ARG A 111 -9.17 -8.20 6.92
N GLU A 112 -9.16 -9.03 5.89
CA GLU A 112 -8.87 -10.46 5.99
C GLU A 112 -7.38 -10.75 5.78
N ARG A 113 -6.75 -9.98 4.89
CA ARG A 113 -5.35 -10.17 4.49
C ARG A 113 -4.39 -9.55 5.50
N TRP A 114 -3.36 -10.31 5.93
CA TRP A 114 -2.45 -9.88 7.00
C TRP A 114 -1.69 -8.59 6.67
N TRP A 115 -1.30 -8.40 5.41
CA TRP A 115 -0.50 -7.25 4.98
C TRP A 115 -1.35 -5.98 4.96
N TRP A 116 -2.60 -6.06 4.48
CA TRP A 116 -3.55 -4.96 4.54
C TRP A 116 -3.91 -4.58 5.97
N ARG A 117 -4.17 -5.55 6.86
CA ARG A 117 -4.40 -5.26 8.28
C ARG A 117 -3.23 -4.50 8.93
N ARG A 118 -1.99 -4.86 8.60
CA ARG A 118 -0.79 -4.17 9.12
C ARG A 118 -0.68 -2.77 8.53
N LEU A 119 -0.87 -2.62 7.22
CA LEU A 119 -0.79 -1.34 6.52
C LEU A 119 -1.90 -0.37 6.96
N LEU A 120 -3.16 -0.81 7.04
CA LEU A 120 -4.26 0.06 7.49
C LEU A 120 -4.01 0.63 8.90
N LYS A 121 -3.41 -0.16 9.80
CA LYS A 121 -2.99 0.32 11.13
C LYS A 121 -1.89 1.37 11.04
N GLN A 122 -0.90 1.19 10.17
CA GLN A 122 0.18 2.15 9.97
C GLN A 122 -0.28 3.44 9.28
N LEU A 123 -1.18 3.31 8.30
CA LEU A 123 -1.69 4.41 7.48
C LEU A 123 -2.79 5.20 8.17
N HIS A 124 -3.36 4.68 9.26
CA HIS A 124 -4.43 5.31 10.04
C HIS A 124 -5.59 5.77 9.14
N THR A 125 -6.10 4.86 8.31
CA THR A 125 -7.17 5.15 7.36
C THR A 125 -8.14 3.97 7.28
N ALA A 126 -9.41 4.30 7.05
CA ALA A 126 -10.50 3.33 6.94
C ALA A 126 -11.08 3.24 5.53
N SER A 127 -10.78 4.19 4.64
CA SER A 127 -11.35 4.27 3.30
C SER A 127 -10.30 4.60 2.22
N ALA A 128 -10.60 4.25 0.97
CA ALA A 128 -9.76 4.60 -0.17
C ALA A 128 -9.67 6.12 -0.37
N PHE A 129 -10.76 6.85 -0.09
CA PHE A 129 -10.80 8.29 -0.25
C PHE A 129 -9.84 9.02 0.71
N GLU A 130 -9.86 8.68 1.99
CA GLU A 130 -8.93 9.22 2.98
C GLU A 130 -7.47 8.90 2.62
N LEU A 131 -7.23 7.68 2.14
CA LEU A 131 -5.91 7.23 1.71
C LEU A 131 -5.37 8.13 0.60
N TRP A 132 -6.22 8.42 -0.39
CA TRP A 132 -5.89 9.24 -1.55
C TRP A 132 -5.75 10.72 -1.20
N GLN A 133 -6.61 11.27 -0.34
CA GLN A 133 -6.50 12.65 0.14
C GLN A 133 -5.20 12.91 0.90
N LYS A 134 -4.73 11.95 1.70
CA LYS A 134 -3.46 12.09 2.45
C LYS A 134 -2.23 11.97 1.54
N ARG A 135 -2.38 11.42 0.32
CA ARG A 135 -1.29 11.13 -0.62
C ARG A 135 -1.63 11.52 -2.06
N PRO A 136 -1.99 12.80 -2.31
CA PRO A 136 -2.42 13.23 -3.65
C PRO A 136 -1.31 13.11 -4.69
N PHE A 137 -0.03 13.15 -4.28
CA PHE A 137 1.11 12.97 -5.17
C PHE A 137 1.10 11.60 -5.90
N HIS A 138 0.56 10.55 -5.28
CA HIS A 138 0.53 9.22 -5.89
C HIS A 138 -0.66 9.01 -6.81
N LEU A 139 -1.66 9.90 -6.82
CA LEU A 139 -2.89 9.72 -7.58
C LEU A 139 -2.67 9.46 -9.08
N PRO A 140 -1.78 10.18 -9.80
CA PRO A 140 -1.55 9.90 -11.22
C PRO A 140 -1.02 8.48 -11.46
N ALA A 141 -0.10 8.02 -10.61
CA ALA A 141 0.46 6.67 -10.71
C ALA A 141 -0.56 5.59 -10.28
N ILE A 142 -1.40 5.86 -9.28
CA ILE A 142 -2.52 4.97 -8.90
C ILE A 142 -3.46 4.79 -10.10
N PHE A 143 -3.85 5.89 -10.77
CA PHE A 143 -4.70 5.81 -11.97
C PHE A 143 -4.03 5.08 -13.12
N HIS A 144 -2.71 5.21 -13.28
CA HIS A 144 -1.96 4.43 -14.26
C HIS A 144 -2.14 2.92 -14.03
N TYR A 145 -1.95 2.44 -12.78
CA TYR A 145 -2.16 1.04 -12.43
C TYR A 145 -3.61 0.60 -12.63
N LEU A 146 -4.59 1.36 -12.11
CA LEU A 146 -6.00 1.03 -12.24
C LEU A 146 -6.45 0.96 -13.71
N THR A 147 -5.95 1.87 -14.56
CA THR A 147 -6.27 1.89 -15.99
C THR A 147 -5.66 0.69 -16.69
N HIS A 148 -4.40 0.37 -16.38
CA HIS A 148 -3.74 -0.83 -16.90
C HIS A 148 -4.47 -2.12 -16.50
N TRP A 149 -5.06 -2.16 -15.30
CA TRP A 149 -5.84 -3.28 -14.80
C TRP A 149 -7.32 -3.25 -15.20
N GLN A 150 -7.77 -2.21 -15.92
CA GLN A 150 -9.16 -1.99 -16.32
C GLN A 150 -10.14 -1.85 -15.14
N GLU A 151 -9.69 -1.29 -14.03
CA GLU A 151 -10.45 -1.13 -12.78
C GLU A 151 -10.80 0.35 -12.49
N THR A 152 -10.44 1.28 -13.38
CA THR A 152 -10.63 2.73 -13.18
C THR A 152 -12.10 3.11 -13.00
N GLU A 153 -12.98 2.66 -13.88
CA GLU A 153 -14.41 3.02 -13.84
C GLU A 153 -15.08 2.49 -12.57
N THR A 154 -14.86 1.22 -12.25
CA THR A 154 -15.38 0.57 -11.03
C THR A 154 -14.88 1.26 -9.77
N THR A 155 -13.60 1.67 -9.77
CA THR A 155 -13.00 2.39 -8.64
C THR A 155 -13.57 3.80 -8.50
N LEU A 156 -13.74 4.52 -9.62
CA LEU A 156 -14.27 5.89 -9.62
C LEU A 156 -15.75 5.95 -9.27
N ALA A 157 -16.54 4.95 -9.67
CA ALA A 157 -17.97 4.86 -9.34
C ALA A 157 -18.26 4.77 -7.83
N LEU A 158 -17.23 4.47 -7.02
CA LEU A 158 -17.35 4.37 -5.56
C LEU A 158 -17.15 5.71 -4.84
N PHE A 159 -16.62 6.73 -5.54
CA PHE A 159 -16.50 8.07 -5.00
C PHE A 159 -17.71 8.89 -5.40
N SER A 160 -18.24 9.65 -4.45
CA SER A 160 -19.23 10.69 -4.73
C SER A 160 -18.64 11.78 -5.63
N SER A 161 -19.51 12.56 -6.27
CA SER A 161 -19.09 13.71 -7.07
C SER A 161 -18.24 14.70 -6.25
N THR A 162 -18.59 14.92 -4.97
CA THR A 162 -17.84 15.80 -4.06
C THR A 162 -16.44 15.25 -3.75
N GLU A 163 -16.31 13.94 -3.52
CA GLU A 163 -15.02 13.30 -3.29
C GLU A 163 -14.14 13.36 -4.53
N THR A 164 -14.72 13.09 -5.71
CA THR A 164 -14.02 13.21 -7.00
C THR A 164 -13.53 14.63 -7.24
N ALA A 165 -14.38 15.63 -6.97
CA ALA A 165 -14.01 17.05 -7.05
C ALA A 165 -12.82 17.39 -6.13
N SER A 166 -12.89 16.91 -4.89
CA SER A 166 -11.86 17.13 -3.87
C SER A 166 -10.52 16.50 -4.28
N MET A 167 -10.54 15.29 -4.84
CA MET A 167 -9.34 14.64 -5.38
C MET A 167 -8.74 15.41 -6.56
N LEU A 168 -9.57 15.88 -7.50
CA LEU A 168 -9.11 16.69 -8.63
C LEU A 168 -8.48 18.00 -8.14
N ALA A 169 -9.11 18.68 -7.19
CA ALA A 169 -8.54 19.89 -6.59
C ALA A 169 -7.20 19.62 -5.90
N ALA A 170 -7.08 18.49 -5.19
CA ALA A 170 -5.82 18.09 -4.56
C ALA A 170 -4.73 17.79 -5.61
N LEU A 171 -5.06 17.14 -6.72
CA LEU A 171 -4.14 16.88 -7.83
C LEU A 171 -3.60 18.15 -8.47
N VAL A 172 -4.48 19.10 -8.77
CA VAL A 172 -4.12 20.40 -9.35
C VAL A 172 -3.17 21.15 -8.42
N LYS A 173 -3.49 21.17 -7.13
CA LYS A 173 -2.66 21.82 -6.11
C LYS A 173 -1.30 21.15 -5.93
N THR A 174 -1.24 19.81 -5.89
CA THR A 174 0.01 19.08 -5.64
C THR A 174 0.98 19.10 -6.81
N ASN A 175 0.47 19.23 -8.04
CA ASN A 175 1.29 19.24 -9.25
C ASN A 175 1.47 20.65 -9.83
N ASP A 176 1.10 21.69 -9.08
CA ASP A 176 1.17 23.10 -9.48
C ASP A 176 0.66 23.36 -10.90
N ILE A 177 -0.40 22.67 -11.33
CA ILE A 177 -0.90 22.75 -12.70
C ILE A 177 -1.58 24.11 -12.89
N PRO A 178 -0.97 25.07 -13.62
CA PRO A 178 -1.60 26.34 -13.84
C PRO A 178 -2.74 26.15 -14.84
N HIS A 179 -3.91 26.73 -14.55
CA HIS A 179 -5.09 26.77 -15.41
C HIS A 179 -5.91 25.47 -15.55
N PHE A 180 -6.07 24.67 -14.50
CA PHE A 180 -7.13 23.65 -14.52
C PHE A 180 -8.50 24.34 -14.49
N PRO A 181 -9.34 24.24 -15.54
CA PRO A 181 -10.66 24.85 -15.52
C PRO A 181 -11.53 24.07 -14.52
N VAL A 182 -11.81 24.67 -13.37
CA VAL A 182 -12.61 24.06 -12.29
C VAL A 182 -14.10 23.90 -12.70
N THR A 183 -14.49 24.35 -13.90
CA THR A 183 -15.87 24.30 -14.42
C THR A 183 -16.30 22.92 -14.92
N TRP A 184 -15.99 21.83 -14.20
CA TRP A 184 -16.65 20.53 -14.46
C TRP A 184 -18.05 20.46 -13.81
N GLU A 185 -18.33 21.31 -12.81
CA GLU A 185 -19.65 21.43 -12.17
C GLU A 185 -20.75 21.83 -13.19
N GLN A 186 -20.39 22.61 -14.22
CA GLN A 186 -21.31 22.98 -15.30
C GLN A 186 -21.52 21.83 -16.31
N THR A 187 -20.52 20.97 -16.49
CA THR A 187 -20.56 19.84 -17.43
C THR A 187 -21.29 18.62 -16.84
N ALA A 188 -21.16 18.38 -15.53
CA ALA A 188 -21.85 17.30 -14.83
C ALA A 188 -23.38 17.51 -14.77
N ALA A 189 -23.83 18.77 -14.57
CA ALA A 189 -25.24 19.13 -14.65
C ALA A 189 -25.81 18.90 -16.07
N SER A 190 -25.04 19.25 -17.10
CA SER A 190 -25.48 19.13 -18.51
C SER A 190 -25.47 17.69 -19.04
N SER A 191 -24.63 16.81 -18.49
CA SER A 191 -24.52 15.42 -18.97
C SER A 191 -25.52 14.46 -18.29
N PHE A 192 -26.09 14.85 -17.15
CA PHE A 192 -27.11 14.06 -16.44
C PHE A 192 -28.52 14.30 -16.99
N GLU A 193 -28.80 15.48 -17.56
CA GLU A 193 -30.09 15.78 -18.20
C GLU A 193 -30.28 15.04 -19.55
N LEU A 194 -29.20 14.70 -20.26
CA LEU A 194 -29.28 14.01 -21.56
C LEU A 194 -29.67 12.52 -21.49
N LYS A 195 -29.88 11.95 -20.30
CA LYS A 195 -30.35 10.55 -20.13
C LYS A 195 -31.79 10.42 -19.62
N GLN A 196 -32.56 11.51 -19.49
CA GLN A 196 -33.96 11.45 -19.02
C GLN A 196 -35.05 11.73 -20.06
N GLU A 197 -34.74 11.83 -21.35
CA GLU A 197 -35.79 11.96 -22.39
C GLU A 197 -35.79 10.80 -23.38
N ALA A 198 -36.73 9.87 -23.20
CA ALA A 198 -37.39 9.10 -24.25
C ALA A 198 -38.74 8.55 -23.73
N PRO A 199 -39.75 8.35 -24.58
CA PRO A 199 -40.81 9.31 -24.85
C PRO A 199 -42.15 8.91 -24.21
N ILE A 200 -42.98 9.91 -23.92
CA ILE A 200 -44.43 9.71 -23.73
C ILE A 200 -45.00 9.35 -25.10
N LEU A 201 -45.33 8.07 -25.31
CA LEU A 201 -46.27 7.66 -26.35
C LEU A 201 -47.62 7.39 -25.68
N THR A 202 -48.50 8.38 -25.81
CA THR A 202 -49.94 8.25 -25.62
C THR A 202 -50.54 7.53 -26.83
N ALA A 203 -51.34 6.49 -26.58
CA ALA A 203 -52.40 6.02 -27.47
C ALA A 203 -53.62 5.71 -26.61
#